data_AF-A0A0A0F0H4-F1
#
_entry.id   AF-A0A0A0F0H4-F1
#
_cell.length_a   1.000
_cell.length_b   1.000
_cell.length_c   1.000
_cell.angle_alpha   90.00
_cell.angle_beta   90.00
_cell.angle_gamma   90.00
#
_symmetry.space_group_name_H-M   'P 1'
#
loop_
_entity.id
_entity.type
_entity.pdbx_description
1 polymer ?
#
loop_
_entity_poly.entity_id
_entity_poly.type
_entity_poly.pdbx_seq_one_letter_code
_entity_poly.pdbx_strand_id
1 'polypeptide(L)'
;MEPEFWHDRWHEGRIGFHQDKATPLMLKHWPSLGIAPGSRVFVPLAGKSLDMLWFASQGYRVLGVELSRVAVEQFFTENDLPYTITESPYGRHYRSGEIELVCGDAFTLDAGLLATCDAVFDRAALIALPPPMRERYARELYARLPGRCRGLLITLEYPQHEKEGPPFSVVEDEVRALYGEIWQIETLERRDILAQQPQFVAEGVTALETVVYRLHR
;
A
#
# COMPACT_ATOMS: atom_id res chain seq x y z
N MET A 1 2.36 17.25 1.14
CA MET A 1 3.28 16.70 0.12
C MET A 1 2.53 16.80 -1.18
N GLU A 2 3.09 17.49 -2.16
CA GLU A 2 2.41 17.72 -3.44
C GLU A 2 2.55 16.49 -4.36
N PRO A 3 1.55 16.18 -5.21
CA PRO A 3 1.61 15.13 -6.22
C PRO A 3 2.91 15.10 -7.04
N GLU A 4 3.44 16.27 -7.38
CA GLU A 4 4.66 16.46 -8.18
C GLU A 4 5.87 15.76 -7.56
N PHE A 5 5.97 15.73 -6.23
CA PHE A 5 7.07 15.04 -5.53
C PHE A 5 7.16 13.55 -5.93
N TRP A 6 6.03 12.87 -6.05
CA TRP A 6 6.00 11.45 -6.44
C TRP A 6 6.18 11.27 -7.94
N HIS A 7 5.64 12.18 -8.75
CA HIS A 7 5.89 12.17 -10.20
C HIS A 7 7.39 12.29 -10.51
N ASP A 8 8.09 13.24 -9.88
CA ASP A 8 9.53 13.44 -10.05
C ASP A 8 10.33 12.20 -9.61
N ARG A 9 10.00 11.62 -8.46
CA ARG A 9 10.64 10.38 -7.96
C ARG A 9 10.56 9.24 -8.98
N TRP A 10 9.40 9.04 -9.60
CA TRP A 10 9.21 8.00 -10.63
C TRP A 10 9.93 8.33 -11.93
N HIS A 11 9.87 9.58 -12.39
CA HIS A 11 10.57 10.03 -13.60
C HIS A 11 12.09 9.90 -13.47
N GLU A 12 12.63 10.17 -12.29
CA GLU A 12 14.07 10.07 -12.00
C GLU A 12 14.52 8.66 -11.57
N GLY A 13 13.61 7.69 -11.48
CA GLY A 13 13.92 6.33 -11.05
C GLY A 13 14.35 6.21 -9.58
N ARG A 14 14.02 7.20 -8.73
CA ARG A 14 14.31 7.19 -7.29
C ARG A 14 13.30 6.33 -6.51
N ILE A 15 13.25 5.04 -6.86
CA ILE A 15 12.25 4.07 -6.42
C ILE A 15 12.80 3.02 -5.43
N GLY A 16 13.65 3.44 -4.49
CA GLY A 16 14.24 2.54 -3.47
C GLY A 16 13.24 1.81 -2.57
N PHE A 17 11.95 2.17 -2.64
CA PHE A 17 10.85 1.48 -1.98
C PHE A 17 10.34 0.25 -2.76
N HIS A 18 10.62 0.14 -4.06
CA HIS A 18 10.20 -1.00 -4.89
C HIS A 18 10.97 -2.27 -4.52
N GLN A 19 10.26 -3.40 -4.49
CA GLN A 19 10.83 -4.72 -4.28
C GLN A 19 10.66 -5.54 -5.57
N ASP A 20 11.71 -6.26 -5.96
CA ASP A 20 11.77 -7.14 -7.14
C ASP A 20 11.02 -8.46 -6.94
N LYS A 21 10.43 -8.66 -5.75
CA LYS A 21 9.64 -9.83 -5.37
C LYS A 21 8.47 -9.39 -4.50
N ALA A 22 7.47 -10.26 -4.41
CA ALA A 22 6.37 -10.09 -3.46
C ALA A 22 6.91 -9.97 -2.01
N THR A 23 6.29 -9.08 -1.24
CA THR A 23 6.65 -8.71 0.12
C THR A 23 6.66 -9.96 1.01
N PRO A 24 7.80 -10.37 1.59
CA PRO A 24 7.88 -11.61 2.38
C PRO A 24 6.94 -11.64 3.60
N LEU A 25 6.72 -10.49 4.24
CA LEU A 25 5.77 -10.36 5.36
C LEU A 25 4.32 -10.51 4.92
N MET A 26 3.98 -10.07 3.71
CA MET A 26 2.66 -10.34 3.11
C MET A 26 2.49 -11.84 2.90
N LEU A 27 3.46 -12.51 2.26
CA LEU A 27 3.39 -13.95 2.01
C LEU A 27 3.21 -14.76 3.31
N LYS A 28 3.91 -14.36 4.37
CA LYS A 28 3.82 -15.00 5.69
C LYS A 28 2.45 -14.82 6.36
N HIS A 29 1.93 -13.60 6.35
CA HIS A 29 0.79 -13.23 7.20
C HIS A 29 -0.56 -13.18 6.47
N TRP A 30 -0.58 -13.03 5.15
CA TRP A 30 -1.81 -12.96 4.36
C TRP A 30 -2.76 -14.16 4.58
N PRO A 31 -2.29 -15.43 4.60
CA PRO A 31 -3.19 -16.57 4.83
C PRO A 31 -3.98 -16.49 6.14
N SER A 32 -3.43 -15.81 7.16
CA SER A 32 -4.08 -15.66 8.46
C SER A 32 -5.30 -14.73 8.44
N LEU A 33 -5.49 -13.94 7.38
CA LEU A 33 -6.68 -13.12 7.19
C LEU A 33 -7.90 -13.94 6.76
N GLY A 34 -7.71 -15.19 6.29
CA GLY A 34 -8.80 -16.06 5.86
C GLY A 34 -9.67 -15.46 4.74
N ILE A 35 -9.03 -14.77 3.79
CA ILE A 35 -9.71 -14.20 2.61
C ILE A 35 -10.07 -15.34 1.66
N ALA A 36 -11.30 -15.35 1.17
CA ALA A 36 -11.75 -16.37 0.23
C ALA A 36 -11.13 -16.17 -1.16
N PRO A 37 -10.80 -17.24 -1.91
CA PRO A 37 -10.47 -17.12 -3.33
C PRO A 37 -11.57 -16.39 -4.11
N GLY A 38 -11.18 -15.63 -5.14
CA GLY A 38 -12.10 -14.77 -5.90
C GLY A 38 -12.50 -13.46 -5.21
N SER A 39 -12.17 -13.27 -3.93
CA SER A 39 -12.29 -11.97 -3.28
C SER A 39 -11.42 -10.92 -3.95
N ARG A 40 -11.80 -9.66 -3.77
CA ARG A 40 -11.07 -8.52 -4.33
C ARG A 40 -10.20 -7.84 -3.28
N VAL A 41 -8.92 -7.67 -3.60
CA VAL A 41 -7.90 -7.03 -2.76
C VAL A 41 -7.65 -5.62 -3.26
N PHE A 42 -7.78 -4.64 -2.37
CA PHE A 42 -7.40 -3.26 -2.61
C PHE A 42 -5.93 -3.03 -2.26
N VAL A 43 -5.16 -2.39 -3.14
CA VAL A 43 -3.75 -2.04 -2.94
C VAL A 43 -3.58 -0.51 -3.15
N PRO A 44 -3.61 0.28 -2.07
CA PRO A 44 -3.45 1.73 -2.17
C PRO A 44 -2.01 2.12 -2.49
N LEU A 45 -1.83 3.23 -3.24
CA LEU A 45 -0.53 3.78 -3.65
C LEU A 45 0.40 2.67 -4.17
N ALA A 46 -0.13 1.89 -5.11
CA ALA A 46 0.42 0.58 -5.46
C ALA A 46 1.80 0.64 -6.13
N GLY A 47 2.20 1.79 -6.68
CA GLY A 47 3.37 1.90 -7.54
C GLY A 47 3.34 0.84 -8.64
N LYS A 48 4.39 0.03 -8.69
CA LYS A 48 4.49 -1.19 -9.51
C LYS A 48 4.62 -2.46 -8.66
N SER A 49 3.91 -2.54 -7.54
CA SER A 49 4.09 -3.64 -6.59
C SER A 49 3.81 -5.02 -7.22
N LEU A 50 4.77 -5.94 -7.08
CA LEU A 50 4.63 -7.33 -7.50
C LEU A 50 3.74 -8.14 -6.55
N ASP A 51 3.33 -7.56 -5.42
CA ASP A 51 2.29 -8.14 -4.55
C ASP A 51 0.97 -8.32 -5.31
N MET A 52 0.65 -7.41 -6.23
CA MET A 52 -0.54 -7.50 -7.08
C MET A 52 -0.51 -8.75 -7.98
N LEU A 53 0.66 -9.09 -8.54
CA LEU A 53 0.84 -10.32 -9.33
C LEU A 53 0.66 -11.56 -8.47
N TRP A 54 1.22 -11.53 -7.26
CA TRP A 54 1.06 -12.63 -6.32
C TRP A 54 -0.42 -12.84 -6.01
N PHE A 55 -1.17 -11.80 -5.63
CA PHE A 55 -2.59 -11.91 -5.37
C PHE A 55 -3.37 -12.50 -6.55
N ALA A 56 -3.13 -12.00 -7.77
CA ALA A 56 -3.75 -12.54 -8.97
C ALA A 56 -3.42 -14.02 -9.19
N SER A 57 -2.15 -14.41 -8.98
CA SER A 57 -1.71 -15.81 -9.09
C SER A 57 -2.37 -16.76 -8.08
N GLN A 58 -2.83 -16.23 -6.94
CA GLN A 58 -3.56 -16.98 -5.91
C GLN A 58 -5.08 -17.01 -6.17
N GLY A 59 -5.55 -16.44 -7.30
CA GLY A 59 -6.96 -16.40 -7.67
C GLY A 59 -7.75 -15.25 -7.03
N TYR A 60 -7.08 -14.21 -6.52
CA TYR A 60 -7.75 -12.99 -6.09
C TYR A 60 -7.91 -12.00 -7.25
N ARG A 61 -8.95 -11.18 -7.16
CA ARG A 61 -9.06 -9.95 -7.97
C ARG A 61 -8.28 -8.84 -7.30
N VAL A 62 -7.67 -7.94 -8.07
CA VAL A 62 -6.87 -6.84 -7.53
C VAL A 62 -7.41 -5.51 -8.04
N LEU A 63 -7.57 -4.55 -7.13
CA LEU A 63 -7.76 -3.14 -7.43
C LEU A 63 -6.60 -2.36 -6.81
N GLY A 64 -5.69 -1.88 -7.63
CA GLY A 64 -4.68 -0.91 -7.22
C GLY A 64 -5.09 0.52 -7.56
N VAL A 65 -4.55 1.49 -6.84
CA VAL A 65 -4.54 2.90 -7.26
C VAL A 65 -3.14 3.45 -7.15
N GLU A 66 -2.69 4.16 -8.18
CA GLU A 66 -1.38 4.77 -8.25
C GLU A 66 -1.48 6.10 -8.99
N LEU A 67 -0.83 7.13 -8.44
CA LEU A 67 -0.85 8.47 -9.00
C LEU A 67 0.03 8.56 -10.27
N SER A 68 1.18 7.92 -10.24
CA SER A 68 2.19 7.98 -11.30
C SER A 68 1.86 7.07 -12.48
N ARG A 69 1.51 7.68 -13.61
CA ARG A 69 1.36 6.96 -14.89
C ARG A 69 2.60 6.15 -15.26
N VAL A 70 3.80 6.67 -14.98
CA VAL A 70 5.06 5.96 -15.26
C VAL A 70 5.10 4.64 -14.49
N ALA A 71 4.72 4.65 -13.21
CA ALA A 71 4.67 3.45 -12.39
C ALA A 71 3.66 2.42 -12.93
N VAL A 72 2.45 2.90 -13.28
CA VAL A 72 1.38 2.07 -13.84
C VAL A 72 1.83 1.42 -15.15
N GLU A 73 2.35 2.21 -16.09
CA GLU A 73 2.79 1.70 -17.40
C GLU A 73 4.00 0.75 -17.26
N GLN A 74 4.94 1.06 -16.36
CA GLN A 74 6.05 0.16 -16.02
C GLN A 74 5.57 -1.15 -15.41
N PHE A 75 4.59 -1.13 -14.51
CA PHE A 75 4.03 -2.35 -13.91
C PHE A 75 3.58 -3.34 -14.97
N PHE A 76 2.78 -2.90 -15.94
CA PHE A 76 2.30 -3.81 -16.98
C PHE A 76 3.41 -4.20 -17.96
N THR A 77 4.26 -3.25 -18.37
CA THR A 77 5.29 -3.50 -19.38
C THR A 77 6.41 -4.40 -18.86
N GLU A 78 6.91 -4.18 -17.64
CA GLU A 78 8.01 -4.96 -17.05
C GLU A 78 7.59 -6.40 -16.69
N ASN A 79 6.29 -6.66 -16.59
CA ASN A 79 5.73 -7.98 -16.30
C ASN A 79 5.07 -8.64 -17.52
N ASP A 80 5.32 -8.10 -18.72
CA ASP A 80 4.79 -8.62 -20.00
C ASP A 80 3.26 -8.82 -20.00
N LEU A 81 2.54 -7.94 -19.29
CA LEU A 81 1.09 -8.01 -19.16
C LEU A 81 0.42 -7.16 -20.25
N PRO A 82 -0.31 -7.74 -21.21
CA PRO A 82 -1.14 -6.95 -22.11
C PRO A 82 -2.28 -6.31 -21.31
N TYR A 83 -2.58 -5.05 -21.57
CA TYR A 83 -3.64 -4.34 -20.86
C TYR A 83 -4.55 -3.53 -21.78
N THR A 84 -5.77 -3.30 -21.29
CA THR A 84 -6.73 -2.36 -21.87
C THR A 84 -6.86 -1.14 -20.98
N ILE A 85 -7.24 -0.01 -21.57
CA ILE A 85 -7.46 1.24 -20.85
C ILE A 85 -8.92 1.66 -20.98
N THR A 86 -9.56 2.00 -19.87
CA THR A 86 -10.86 2.69 -19.84
C THR A 86 -10.80 3.90 -18.93
N GLU A 87 -11.56 4.95 -19.24
CA GLU A 87 -11.63 6.16 -18.40
C GLU A 87 -12.81 6.11 -17.42
N SER A 88 -12.63 6.78 -16.29
CA SER A 88 -13.69 7.05 -15.31
C SER A 88 -13.44 8.39 -14.62
N PRO A 89 -14.37 8.87 -13.78
CA PRO A 89 -14.13 10.04 -12.92
C PRO A 89 -12.94 9.89 -11.97
N TYR A 90 -12.49 8.66 -11.69
CA TYR A 90 -11.35 8.38 -10.80
C TYR A 90 -9.99 8.37 -11.52
N GLY A 91 -9.99 8.45 -12.86
CA GLY A 91 -8.79 8.39 -13.70
C GLY A 91 -8.84 7.28 -14.74
N ARG A 92 -7.66 6.83 -15.18
CA ARG A 92 -7.54 5.78 -16.21
C ARG A 92 -7.35 4.42 -15.57
N HIS A 93 -8.19 3.47 -15.93
CA HIS A 93 -8.14 2.10 -15.46
C HIS A 93 -7.37 1.25 -16.45
N TYR A 94 -6.23 0.73 -16.02
CA TYR A 94 -5.42 -0.23 -16.77
C TYR A 94 -5.78 -1.63 -16.29
N ARG A 95 -6.21 -2.51 -17.19
CA ARG A 95 -6.72 -3.84 -16.83
C ARG A 95 -6.03 -4.95 -17.60
N SER A 96 -5.55 -5.96 -16.87
CA SER A 96 -5.00 -7.21 -17.41
C SER A 96 -5.45 -8.39 -16.54
N GLY A 97 -6.28 -9.28 -17.09
CA GLY A 97 -6.85 -10.40 -16.33
C GLY A 97 -7.57 -9.94 -15.07
N GLU A 98 -7.15 -10.47 -13.92
CA GLU A 98 -7.72 -10.16 -12.59
C GLU A 98 -7.15 -8.89 -11.95
N ILE A 99 -6.24 -8.18 -12.62
CA ILE A 99 -5.59 -6.98 -12.10
C ILE A 99 -6.16 -5.73 -12.78
N GLU A 100 -6.67 -4.83 -11.95
CA GLU A 100 -7.06 -3.47 -12.33
C GLU A 100 -6.23 -2.47 -11.55
N LEU A 101 -5.54 -1.55 -12.25
CA LEU A 101 -4.75 -0.48 -11.65
C LEU A 101 -5.27 0.87 -12.15
N VAL A 102 -5.79 1.68 -11.23
CA VAL A 102 -6.29 3.02 -11.51
C VAL A 102 -5.14 4.01 -11.45
N CYS A 103 -4.79 4.60 -12.59
CA CYS A 103 -3.92 5.76 -12.66
C CYS A 103 -4.73 7.00 -12.25
N GLY A 104 -4.63 7.41 -10.98
CA GLY A 104 -5.43 8.47 -10.39
C GLY A 104 -5.08 8.75 -8.92
N ASP A 105 -5.78 9.72 -8.33
CA ASP A 105 -5.60 10.10 -6.92
C ASP A 105 -6.44 9.20 -6.00
N ALA A 106 -5.78 8.50 -5.08
CA ALA A 106 -6.41 7.64 -4.09
C ALA A 106 -7.50 8.36 -3.26
N PHE A 107 -7.33 9.66 -2.95
CA PHE A 107 -8.31 10.40 -2.16
C PHE A 107 -9.63 10.66 -2.90
N THR A 108 -9.66 10.51 -4.23
CA THR A 108 -10.86 10.68 -5.06
C THR A 108 -11.73 9.43 -5.13
N LEU A 109 -11.22 8.26 -4.71
CA LEU A 109 -11.96 7.00 -4.81
C LEU A 109 -13.12 6.95 -3.81
N ASP A 110 -14.33 6.68 -4.29
CA ASP A 110 -15.49 6.60 -3.41
C ASP A 110 -15.81 5.17 -2.92
N ALA A 111 -16.81 5.08 -2.04
CA ALA A 111 -17.27 3.81 -1.50
C ALA A 111 -17.90 2.90 -2.56
N GLY A 112 -18.39 3.44 -3.67
CA GLY A 112 -18.98 2.66 -4.77
C GLY A 112 -17.91 1.84 -5.50
N LEU A 113 -16.79 2.48 -5.85
CA LEU A 113 -15.65 1.77 -6.46
C LEU A 113 -15.06 0.72 -5.50
N LEU A 114 -14.96 1.07 -4.21
CA LEU A 114 -14.39 0.21 -3.17
C LEU A 114 -15.34 -0.87 -2.64
N ALA A 115 -16.64 -0.81 -2.96
CA ALA A 115 -17.70 -1.66 -2.38
C ALA A 115 -17.45 -3.17 -2.52
N THR A 116 -16.70 -3.55 -3.55
CA THR A 116 -16.38 -4.94 -3.87
C THR A 116 -15.08 -5.45 -3.24
N CYS A 117 -14.31 -4.58 -2.58
CA CYS A 117 -13.05 -4.97 -1.94
C CYS A 117 -13.35 -5.67 -0.61
N ASP A 118 -12.92 -6.91 -0.50
CA ASP A 118 -13.05 -7.72 0.73
C ASP A 118 -11.78 -7.70 1.56
N ALA A 119 -10.67 -7.24 0.97
CA ALA A 119 -9.41 -7.07 1.68
C ALA A 119 -8.65 -5.82 1.23
N VAL A 120 -7.74 -5.35 2.07
CA VAL A 120 -6.77 -4.29 1.76
C VAL A 120 -5.35 -4.74 2.13
N PHE A 121 -4.38 -4.50 1.27
CA PHE A 121 -2.97 -4.69 1.56
C PHE A 121 -2.23 -3.36 1.45
N ASP A 122 -1.75 -2.84 2.58
CA ASP A 122 -1.09 -1.54 2.66
C ASP A 122 0.35 -1.72 3.13
N ARG A 123 1.26 -1.53 2.19
CA ARG A 123 2.70 -1.52 2.43
C ARG A 123 3.28 -0.38 1.62
N ALA A 124 4.10 0.44 2.29
CA ALA A 124 4.69 1.64 1.69
C ALA A 124 3.66 2.67 1.18
N ALA A 125 2.39 2.58 1.56
CA ALA A 125 1.37 3.59 1.26
C ALA A 125 1.15 4.53 2.46
N LEU A 126 0.71 4.03 3.61
CA LEU A 126 0.51 4.89 4.81
C LEU A 126 1.79 5.64 5.20
N ILE A 127 2.93 4.93 5.25
CA ILE A 127 4.24 5.48 5.60
C ILE A 127 4.82 6.41 4.53
N ALA A 128 4.21 6.52 3.35
CA ALA A 128 4.60 7.48 2.32
C ALA A 128 4.02 8.88 2.58
N LEU A 129 3.01 8.97 3.45
CA LEU A 129 2.23 10.19 3.66
C LEU A 129 2.70 10.96 4.91
N PRO A 130 2.77 12.31 4.83
CA PRO A 130 3.00 13.16 6.00
C PRO A 130 1.77 13.13 6.95
N PRO A 131 1.93 13.50 8.23
CA PRO A 131 0.88 13.29 9.25
C PRO A 131 -0.52 13.82 8.88
N PRO A 132 -0.71 15.06 8.38
CA PRO A 132 -2.05 15.54 8.02
C PRO A 132 -2.71 14.74 6.88
N MET A 133 -1.92 14.18 5.98
CA MET A 133 -2.44 13.34 4.89
C MET A 133 -2.77 11.93 5.39
N ARG A 134 -2.13 11.43 6.45
CA ARG A 134 -2.47 10.14 7.05
C ARG A 134 -3.84 10.15 7.71
N GLU A 135 -4.18 11.21 8.43
CA GLU A 135 -5.54 11.40 8.98
C GLU A 135 -6.59 11.41 7.88
N ARG A 136 -6.33 12.16 6.81
CA ARG A 136 -7.19 12.20 5.62
C ARG A 136 -7.30 10.81 4.99
N TYR A 137 -6.21 10.06 4.89
CA TYR A 137 -6.15 8.74 4.27
C TYR A 137 -6.96 7.71 5.07
N ALA A 138 -6.86 7.72 6.39
CA ALA A 138 -7.68 6.89 7.26
C ALA A 138 -9.18 7.21 7.11
N ARG A 139 -9.54 8.51 7.16
CA ARG A 139 -10.93 8.98 7.11
C ARG A 139 -11.58 8.87 5.73
N GLU A 140 -10.85 9.14 4.66
CA GLU A 140 -11.43 9.30 3.32
C GLU A 140 -11.17 8.09 2.41
N LEU A 141 -10.20 7.23 2.71
CA LEU A 141 -9.98 6.01 1.93
C LEU A 141 -10.33 4.76 2.73
N TYR A 142 -9.70 4.55 3.88
CA TYR A 142 -9.94 3.36 4.70
C TYR A 142 -11.37 3.28 5.24
N ALA A 143 -11.94 4.41 5.68
CA ALA A 143 -13.32 4.41 6.15
C ALA A 143 -14.36 4.17 5.04
N ARG A 144 -13.98 4.22 3.75
CA ARG A 144 -14.86 3.91 2.61
C ARG A 144 -14.86 2.42 2.24
N LEU A 145 -13.90 1.63 2.73
CA LEU A 145 -13.86 0.19 2.51
C LEU A 145 -15.10 -0.48 3.15
N PRO A 146 -15.59 -1.62 2.65
CA PRO A 146 -16.77 -2.31 3.19
C PRO A 146 -16.57 -2.82 4.62
N GLY A 147 -17.64 -2.90 5.43
CA GLY A 147 -17.58 -3.39 6.83
C GLY A 147 -17.14 -4.85 7.01
N ARG A 148 -17.07 -5.61 5.92
CA ARG A 148 -16.52 -6.98 5.91
C ARG A 148 -15.03 -7.03 5.57
N CYS A 149 -14.43 -5.88 5.27
CA CYS A 149 -13.06 -5.79 4.77
C CYS A 149 -12.06 -6.21 5.86
N ARG A 150 -11.03 -6.96 5.46
CA ARG A 150 -9.90 -7.34 6.31
C ARG A 150 -8.61 -6.78 5.75
N GLY A 151 -7.77 -6.20 6.59
CA GLY A 151 -6.55 -5.53 6.17
C GLY A 151 -5.30 -6.22 6.66
N LEU A 152 -4.23 -6.11 5.86
CA LEU A 152 -2.86 -6.34 6.30
C LEU A 152 -2.08 -5.04 6.07
N LEU A 153 -1.65 -4.41 7.15
CA LEU A 153 -0.91 -3.15 7.15
C LEU A 153 0.53 -3.40 7.60
N ILE A 154 1.50 -2.84 6.89
CA ILE A 154 2.92 -2.90 7.24
C ILE A 154 3.47 -1.49 7.41
N THR A 155 3.96 -1.19 8.61
CA THR A 155 4.61 0.09 8.92
C THR A 155 6.10 -0.09 9.20
N LEU A 156 6.79 1.05 9.33
CA LEU A 156 8.15 1.16 9.82
C LEU A 156 8.15 2.05 11.07
N GLU A 157 8.91 1.66 12.09
CA GLU A 157 9.06 2.38 13.34
C GLU A 157 10.54 2.69 13.55
N TYR A 158 10.87 3.98 13.64
CA TYR A 158 12.20 4.51 13.98
C TYR A 158 12.04 5.85 14.70
N PRO A 159 13.07 6.37 15.39
CA PRO A 159 13.01 7.71 15.98
C PRO A 159 12.83 8.78 14.89
N GLN A 160 11.61 9.32 14.75
CA GLN A 160 11.22 10.15 13.59
C GLN A 160 12.13 11.36 13.36
N HIS A 161 12.78 11.89 14.41
CA HIS A 161 13.69 13.03 14.31
C HIS A 161 15.06 12.69 13.66
N GLU A 162 15.39 11.41 13.48
CA GLU A 162 16.66 10.97 12.87
C GLU A 162 16.59 10.94 11.33
N LYS A 163 15.39 10.85 10.76
CA LYS A 163 15.17 10.83 9.31
C LYS A 163 13.86 11.49 8.95
N GLU A 164 13.93 12.53 8.12
CA GLU A 164 12.76 13.12 7.49
C GLU A 164 12.32 12.20 6.33
N GLY A 165 11.08 11.70 6.39
CA GLY A 165 10.55 10.75 5.40
C GLY A 165 10.42 11.33 3.98
N PRO A 166 9.82 10.56 3.04
CA PRO A 166 9.36 9.19 3.18
C PRO A 166 10.49 8.14 3.04
N PRO A 167 10.30 6.93 3.59
CA PRO A 167 9.16 6.54 4.43
C PRO A 167 9.21 7.23 5.80
N PHE A 168 8.07 7.67 6.31
CA PHE A 168 7.89 8.20 7.66
C PHE A 168 7.76 7.05 8.66
N SER A 169 8.14 7.31 9.91
CA SER A 169 7.85 6.44 11.05
C SER A 169 6.35 6.54 11.37
N VAL A 170 5.69 5.39 11.49
CA VAL A 170 4.29 5.28 11.90
C VAL A 170 4.22 4.21 12.99
N VAL A 171 4.19 4.70 14.23
CA VAL A 171 4.20 3.86 15.44
C VAL A 171 2.82 3.28 15.73
N GLU A 172 2.79 2.18 16.48
CA GLU A 172 1.57 1.49 16.88
C GLU A 172 0.48 2.40 17.47
N ASP A 173 0.83 3.35 18.33
CA ASP A 173 -0.13 4.31 18.91
C ASP A 173 -0.81 5.16 17.83
N GLU A 174 -0.08 5.56 16.79
CA GLU A 174 -0.63 6.29 15.66
C GLU A 174 -1.55 5.39 14.80
N VAL A 175 -1.15 4.14 14.55
CA VAL A 175 -2.01 3.16 13.85
C VAL A 175 -3.34 2.99 14.60
N ARG A 176 -3.28 2.87 15.93
CA ARG A 176 -4.47 2.75 16.78
C ARG A 176 -5.32 4.01 16.77
N ALA A 177 -4.71 5.19 16.80
CA ALA A 177 -5.43 6.46 16.71
C ALA A 177 -6.11 6.66 15.34
N LEU A 178 -5.44 6.28 14.25
CA LEU A 178 -5.96 6.46 12.89
C LEU A 178 -7.12 5.51 12.57
N TYR A 179 -7.03 4.25 13.01
CA TYR A 179 -7.93 3.19 12.54
C TYR A 179 -8.83 2.61 13.64
N GLY A 180 -8.48 2.78 14.92
CA GLY A 180 -9.10 2.04 16.03
C GLY A 180 -10.57 2.33 16.30
N GLU A 181 -11.12 3.42 15.75
CA GLU A 181 -12.56 3.71 15.85
C GLU A 181 -13.40 2.78 14.96
N ILE A 182 -12.86 2.37 13.80
CA ILE A 182 -13.60 1.63 12.75
C ILE A 182 -13.03 0.21 12.56
N TRP A 183 -11.78 -0.03 12.98
CA TRP A 183 -11.07 -1.28 12.77
C TRP A 183 -10.55 -1.85 14.09
N GLN A 184 -10.72 -3.15 14.27
CA GLN A 184 -9.97 -3.92 15.26
C GLN A 184 -8.55 -4.15 14.75
N ILE A 185 -7.56 -3.91 15.61
CA ILE A 185 -6.13 -3.91 15.25
C ILE A 185 -5.38 -4.91 16.12
N GLU A 186 -4.77 -5.89 15.47
CA GLU A 186 -3.93 -6.92 16.09
C GLU A 186 -2.52 -6.86 15.49
N THR A 187 -1.51 -6.77 16.36
CA THR A 187 -0.10 -6.83 15.94
C THR A 187 0.31 -8.28 15.72
N LEU A 188 0.70 -8.63 14.50
CA LEU A 188 1.09 -9.99 14.12
C LEU A 188 2.60 -10.25 14.26
N GLU A 189 3.41 -9.24 13.95
CA GLU A 189 4.86 -9.34 14.02
C GLU A 189 5.45 -7.95 14.20
N ARG A 190 6.45 -7.85 15.08
CA ARG A 190 7.37 -6.71 15.20
C ARG A 190 8.78 -7.29 15.06
N ARG A 191 9.60 -6.69 14.20
CA ARG A 191 10.93 -7.20 13.90
C ARG A 191 11.92 -6.07 13.65
N ASP A 192 13.05 -6.09 14.36
CA ASP A 192 14.22 -5.28 14.04
C ASP A 192 14.74 -5.66 12.65
N ILE A 193 14.85 -4.65 11.77
CA ILE A 193 15.38 -4.80 10.42
C ILE A 193 16.52 -3.85 10.09
N LEU A 194 17.04 -3.07 11.06
CA LEU A 194 18.01 -2.01 10.78
C LEU A 194 19.26 -2.56 10.08
N ALA A 195 19.78 -3.69 10.55
CA ALA A 195 20.95 -4.35 9.97
C ALA A 195 20.76 -4.79 8.50
N GLN A 196 19.52 -4.95 8.03
CA GLN A 196 19.21 -5.28 6.64
C GLN A 196 18.85 -4.05 5.79
N GLN A 197 18.89 -2.85 6.36
CA GLN A 197 18.51 -1.60 5.72
C GLN A 197 19.70 -0.63 5.67
N PRO A 198 20.70 -0.86 4.81
CA PRO A 198 21.93 -0.08 4.77
C PRO A 198 21.69 1.41 4.50
N GLN A 199 20.62 1.75 3.77
CA GLN A 199 20.25 3.15 3.54
C GLN A 199 19.86 3.86 4.85
N PHE A 200 19.09 3.22 5.72
CA PHE A 200 18.71 3.81 7.01
C PHE A 200 19.93 3.99 7.92
N VAL A 201 20.83 3.01 7.94
CA VAL A 201 22.11 3.12 8.66
C VAL A 201 22.95 4.29 8.13
N ALA A 202 23.04 4.45 6.80
CA ALA A 202 23.78 5.54 6.17
C ALA A 202 23.17 6.93 6.46
N GLU A 203 21.86 6.99 6.69
CA GLU A 203 21.14 8.21 7.08
C GLU A 203 21.20 8.49 8.60
N GLY A 204 21.88 7.64 9.38
CA GLY A 204 22.09 7.85 10.82
C GLY A 204 20.97 7.33 11.71
N VAL A 205 20.05 6.52 11.18
CA VAL A 205 18.96 5.94 11.97
C VAL A 205 19.50 4.88 12.94
N THR A 206 19.14 4.99 14.21
CA THR A 206 19.70 4.19 15.31
C THR A 206 18.88 2.96 15.66
N ALA A 207 17.59 2.95 15.32
CA ALA A 207 16.70 1.81 15.47
C ALA A 207 15.69 1.78 14.31
N LEU A 208 15.38 0.60 13.79
CA LEU A 208 14.37 0.43 12.76
C LEU A 208 13.67 -0.91 12.92
N GLU A 209 12.38 -0.86 13.18
CA GLU A 209 11.50 -2.02 13.19
C GLU A 209 10.51 -1.96 12.03
N THR A 210 10.13 -3.12 11.53
CA THR A 210 8.92 -3.28 10.74
C THR A 210 7.85 -3.93 11.59
N VAL A 211 6.62 -3.42 11.49
CA VAL A 211 5.48 -3.95 12.23
C VAL A 211 4.36 -4.31 11.28
N VAL A 212 3.78 -5.49 11.48
CA VAL A 212 2.69 -6.05 10.69
C VAL A 212 1.43 -6.08 11.54
N TYR A 213 0.37 -5.47 11.03
CA TYR A 213 -0.94 -5.42 11.67
C TYR A 213 -1.97 -6.16 10.84
N ARG A 214 -2.81 -6.95 11.51
CA ARG A 214 -4.10 -7.41 11.00
C ARG A 214 -5.16 -6.37 11.37
N LEU A 215 -5.95 -5.97 10.38
CA LEU A 215 -7.09 -5.08 10.56
C LEU A 215 -8.38 -5.86 10.27
N HIS A 216 -9.38 -5.74 11.13
CA HIS A 216 -10.72 -6.28 10.89
C HIS A 216 -11.75 -5.17 11.07
N ARG A 217 -12.52 -4.88 10.02
CA ARG A 217 -13.57 -3.85 10.07
C ARG A 217 -14.86 -4.34 10.72
#